data_AF-A0A9C9WC77-F1
#
_entry.id   AF-A0A9C9WC77-F1
#
_cell.length_a   1.000
_cell.length_b   1.000
_cell.length_c   1.000
_cell.angle_alpha   90.00
_cell.angle_beta   90.00
_cell.angle_gamma   90.00
#
_symmetry.space_group_name_H-M   'P 1'
#
loop_
_entity.id
_entity.type
_entity.pdbx_description
1 polymer ?
#
loop_
_entity_poly.entity_id
_entity_poly.type
_entity_poly.pdbx_seq_one_letter_code
_entity_poly.pdbx_strand_id
1 'polypeptide(L)' 'MPKRRRGIYLLPNLFTTAALFAGFYAIVAAIGGRFEAAGIAIFVAQFMDGV' A
#
# COMPACT_ATOMS: atom_id res chain seq x y z
N MET A 1 -31.98 13.07 -13.62
CA MET A 1 -31.57 12.35 -12.39
C MET A 1 -30.11 12.68 -12.11
N PRO A 2 -29.74 13.26 -10.95
CA PRO A 2 -28.37 13.70 -10.72
C PRO A 2 -27.42 12.49 -10.62
N LYS A 3 -26.30 12.57 -11.34
CA LYS A 3 -25.25 11.55 -11.46
C LYS A 3 -24.63 11.31 -10.08
N ARG A 4 -24.98 10.17 -9.46
CA ARG A 4 -24.44 9.70 -8.17
C ARG A 4 -22.91 9.65 -8.30
N ARG A 5 -22.19 10.54 -7.62
CA ARG A 5 -20.71 10.59 -7.62
C ARG A 5 -20.20 9.28 -7.00
N ARG A 6 -19.89 8.28 -7.83
CA ARG A 6 -19.26 7.00 -7.43
C ARG A 6 -17.77 7.19 -7.07
N GLY A 7 -17.39 8.33 -6.51
CA GLY A 7 -15.99 8.69 -6.26
C GLY A 7 -15.39 8.04 -5.01
N ILE A 8 -16.22 7.60 -4.06
CA ILE A 8 -15.78 7.20 -2.71
C ILE A 8 -15.88 5.67 -2.50
N TYR A 9 -15.76 4.89 -3.58
CA TYR A 9 -15.60 3.43 -3.51
C TYR A 9 -14.19 2.97 -3.93
N LEU A 10 -13.40 3.85 -4.53
CA LEU A 10 -11.97 3.62 -4.78
C LEU A 10 -11.13 3.79 -3.51
N LEU A 11 -11.61 4.57 -2.55
CA LEU A 11 -10.86 4.89 -1.32
C LEU A 11 -10.37 3.62 -0.60
N PRO A 12 -11.23 2.63 -0.27
CA PRO A 12 -10.80 1.44 0.45
C PRO A 12 -9.87 0.55 -0.38
N ASN A 13 -10.22 0.33 -1.66
CA ASN A 13 -9.44 -0.54 -2.52
C ASN A 13 -8.06 0.05 -2.84
N LEU A 14 -7.94 1.38 -2.90
CA LEU A 14 -6.67 2.06 -3.14
C LEU A 14 -5.72 1.89 -1.95
N PHE A 15 -6.22 1.87 -0.71
CA PHE A 15 -5.40 1.59 0.48
C PHE A 15 -4.81 0.19 0.43
N THR A 16 -5.63 -0.84 0.19
CA THR A 16 -5.17 -2.23 0.10
C THR A 16 -4.21 -2.43 -1.07
N THR A 17 -4.50 -1.82 -2.22
CA THR A 17 -3.60 -1.89 -3.39
C THR A 17 -2.25 -1.25 -3.07
N ALA A 18 -2.26 -0.12 -2.37
CA ALA A 18 -1.03 0.58 -2.03
C ALA A 18 -0.23 -0.14 -0.91
N ALA A 19 -0.88 -0.87 0.00
CA ALA A 19 -0.22 -1.79 0.94
C ALA A 19 0.48 -2.96 0.20
N LEU A 20 -0.18 -3.53 -0.82
CA LEU A 20 0.43 -4.56 -1.68
C LEU A 20 1.67 -4.04 -2.42
N PHE A 21 1.62 -2.81 -2.94
CA PHE A 21 2.76 -2.16 -3.58
C PHE A 21 3.92 -1.90 -2.59
N ALA A 22 3.62 -1.48 -1.36
CA ALA A 22 4.62 -1.29 -0.31
C ALA A 22 5.30 -2.61 0.08
N GLY A 23 4.54 -3.71 0.20
CA GLY A 23 5.07 -5.05 0.44
C GLY A 23 5.95 -5.55 -0.73
N PHE A 24 5.53 -5.32 -1.97
CA PHE A 24 6.35 -5.64 -3.15
C PHE A 24 7.66 -4.84 -3.18
N TYR A 25 7.60 -3.54 -2.88
CA TYR A 25 8.79 -2.70 -2.78
C TYR A 25 9.74 -3.18 -1.68
N ALA A 26 9.21 -3.66 -0.55
CA ALA A 26 10.03 -4.23 0.51
C ALA A 26 10.84 -5.45 0.05
N ILE A 27 10.22 -6.34 -0.74
CA ILE A 27 10.90 -7.51 -1.31
C ILE A 27 12.02 -7.08 -2.25
N VAL A 28 11.77 -6.14 -3.15
CA VAL A 28 12.78 -5.61 -4.09
C VAL A 28 13.92 -4.92 -3.33
N ALA A 29 13.61 -4.12 -2.30
CA ALA A 29 14.60 -3.46 -1.46
C ALA A 29 15.47 -4.48 -0.69
N ALA A 30 14.86 -5.55 -0.17
CA ALA A 30 15.57 -6.63 0.52
C ALA A 30 16.51 -7.41 -0.41
N ILE A 31 16.07 -7.69 -1.65
CA ILE A 31 16.91 -8.33 -2.68
C ILE A 31 18.13 -7.46 -3.01
N GLY A 32 17.97 -6.14 -3.01
CA GLY A 32 19.06 -5.18 -3.19
C GLY A 32 19.96 -4.99 -1.96
N GLY A 33 19.78 -5.77 -0.89
CA GLY A 33 20.54 -5.64 0.37
C GLY A 33 20.14 -4.42 1.22
N ARG A 34 19.09 -3.69 0.84
CA ARG A 34 18.60 -2.49 1.55
C ARG A 34 17.54 -2.88 2.58
N PHE A 35 17.95 -3.62 3.61
CA PHE A 35 17.05 -4.14 4.64
C PHE A 35 16.35 -3.04 5.45
N GLU A 36 16.99 -1.88 5.66
CA GLU A 36 16.40 -0.73 6.34
C GLU A 36 15.20 -0.17 5.56
N ALA A 37 15.36 0.06 4.26
CA ALA A 37 14.27 0.52 3.38
C ALA A 37 13.16 -0.53 3.27
N ALA A 38 13.51 -1.82 3.26
CA ALA A 38 12.54 -2.92 3.27
C ALA A 38 11.71 -2.93 4.56
N GLY A 39 12.33 -2.75 5.72
CA GLY A 39 11.64 -2.70 7.01
C GLY A 39 10.67 -1.53 7.10
N ILE A 40 11.09 -0.33 6.66
CA ILE A 40 10.22 0.86 6.60
C ILE A 40 9.02 0.60 5.68
N ALA A 41 9.24 -0.02 4.52
CA ALA A 41 8.16 -0.33 3.58
C ALA A 41 7.14 -1.34 4.15
N ILE A 42 7.58 -2.35 4.91
CA ILE A 42 6.67 -3.26 5.62
C ILE A 42 5.88 -2.52 6.70
N PHE A 43 6.52 -1.64 7.45
CA PHE A 43 5.87 -0.87 8.51
C PHE A 43 4.77 0.07 7.95
N VAL A 44 5.06 0.72 6.81
CA VAL A 44 4.09 1.55 6.08
C VAL A 44 2.95 0.71 5.51
N ALA A 45 3.24 -0.49 4.98
CA ALA A 45 2.23 -1.41 4.47
C ALA A 45 1.23 -1.81 5.56
N GLN A 46 1.71 -2.15 6.76
CA GLN A 46 0.84 -2.45 7.91
C GLN A 46 -0.10 -1.30 8.26
N PHE A 47 0.41 -0.07 8.26
CA PHE A 47 -0.38 1.11 8.61
C PHE A 47 -1.46 1.44 7.58
N MET A 48 -1.19 1.19 6.29
CA MET A 48 -2.13 1.41 5.20
C MET A 48 -3.21 0.33 5.09
N ASP A 49 -2.89 -0.91 5.43
CA ASP A 49 -3.87 -2.01 5.45
C ASP A 49 -4.65 -2.10 6.79
N GLY A 50 -4.17 -1.42 7.84
CA GLY A 50 -4.86 -1.34 9.13
C GLY A 50 -4.90 -2.67 9.89
N VAL A 51 -3.86 -3.50 9.74
CA VAL A 51 -3.64 -4.73 10.52
C VAL A 51 -2.97 -4.43 11.85
#